data_AF-A0A813VS95-F1
#
_entry.id   AF-A0A813VS95-F1
#
_cell.length_a   1.000
_cell.length_b   1.000
_cell.length_c   1.000
_cell.angle_alpha   90.00
_cell.angle_beta   90.00
_cell.angle_gamma   90.00
#
_symmetry.space_group_name_H-M   'P 1'
#
loop_
_entity.id
_entity.type
_entity.pdbx_description
1 polymer ?
#
loop_
_entity_poly.entity_id
_entity_poly.type
_entity_poly.pdbx_seq_one_letter_code
_entity_poly.pdbx_strand_id
1 'polypeptide(L)' 'MTDRRLSHLNAAFAELRSHIPRFPYEKRLSKIDTLRLALAYIEFLDGLAHTNLTVHEYIAHSPKWSHSELVSSM' A
#
# COMPACT_ATOMS: atom_id res chain seq x y z
N MET A 1 19.36 -24.66 7.01
CA MET A 1 18.45 -24.54 8.17
C MET A 1 17.85 -23.15 8.17
N THR A 2 16.59 -23.00 7.76
CA THR A 2 15.92 -21.69 7.75
C THR A 2 15.55 -21.31 9.18
N ASP A 3 16.06 -20.16 9.62
CA ASP A 3 15.73 -19.59 10.93
C ASP A 3 14.20 -19.42 11.05
N ARG A 4 13.60 -20.04 12.09
CA ARG A 4 12.15 -20.02 12.35
C ARG A 4 11.63 -18.59 12.47
N ARG A 5 12.41 -17.66 13.03
CA ARG A 5 12.02 -16.25 13.14
C ARG A 5 11.90 -15.58 11.78
N LEU A 6 12.85 -15.84 10.88
CA LEU A 6 12.82 -15.26 9.53
C LEU A 6 11.64 -15.80 8.72
N SER A 7 11.26 -17.06 8.92
CA SER A 7 10.07 -17.65 8.29
C SER A 7 8.79 -16.94 8.73
N HIS A 8 8.60 -16.74 10.05
CA HIS A 8 7.43 -16.01 10.58
C HIS A 8 7.39 -14.55 10.07
N LEU A 9 8.55 -13.87 10.04
CA LEU A 9 8.64 -12.50 9.53
C LEU A 9 8.26 -12.44 8.04
N ASN A 10 8.75 -13.36 7.22
CA ASN A 10 8.44 -13.38 5.80
C ASN A 10 6.96 -13.71 5.52
N ALA A 11 6.32 -14.53 6.37
CA ALA A 11 4.88 -14.80 6.30
C ALA A 11 4.07 -13.54 6.62
N ALA A 12 4.39 -12.82 7.70
CA ALA A 12 3.74 -11.55 8.03
C ALA A 12 3.91 -10.50 6.90
N PHE A 13 5.09 -10.45 6.28
CA PHE A 13 5.31 -9.60 5.10
C PHE A 13 4.50 -10.05 3.88
N ALA A 14 4.18 -11.34 3.73
CA ALA A 14 3.33 -11.83 2.64
C ALA A 14 1.86 -11.43 2.87
N GLU A 15 1.39 -11.57 4.11
CA GLU A 15 0.07 -11.14 4.56
C GLU A 15 -0.12 -9.61 4.39
N LEU A 16 0.87 -8.81 4.82
CA LEU A 16 0.80 -7.36 4.62
C LEU A 16 0.69 -7.00 3.13
N ARG A 17 1.41 -7.70 2.24
CA ARG A 17 1.33 -7.45 0.79
C ARG A 17 -0.04 -7.79 0.21
N SER A 18 -0.79 -8.73 0.77
CA SER A 18 -2.14 -9.03 0.26
C SER A 18 -3.15 -7.93 0.56
N HIS A 19 -2.85 -7.01 1.48
CA HIS A 19 -3.69 -5.86 1.78
C HIS A 19 -3.33 -4.60 0.99
N ILE A 20 -2.17 -4.58 0.33
CA ILE A 20 -1.74 -3.43 -0.48
C ILE A 20 -2.34 -3.59 -1.88
N PRO A 21 -3.13 -2.61 -2.37
CA PRO A 21 -3.67 -2.65 -3.72
C PRO A 21 -2.51 -2.61 -4.73
N ARG A 22 -2.60 -3.48 -5.74
CA ARG A 22 -1.57 -3.69 -6.76
C ARG A 22 -2.17 -4.33 -8.00
N PHE A 23 -1.56 -4.13 -9.15
CA PHE A 23 -2.00 -4.81 -10.37
C PHE A 23 -1.56 -6.28 -10.41
N PRO A 24 -2.33 -7.17 -11.06
CA PRO A 24 -2.00 -8.60 -11.16
C PRO A 24 -0.62 -8.90 -11.74
N TYR A 25 -0.10 -8.02 -12.60
CA TYR A 25 1.15 -8.22 -13.34
C TYR A 25 2.38 -7.57 -12.69
N GLU A 26 2.21 -6.86 -11.59
CA GLU A 26 3.32 -6.16 -10.96
C GLU A 26 4.35 -7.12 -10.34
N LYS A 27 5.58 -6.64 -10.20
CA LYS A 27 6.60 -7.38 -9.46
C LYS A 27 6.27 -7.44 -7.97
N ARG A 28 6.81 -8.45 -7.27
CA ARG A 28 6.67 -8.56 -5.82
C ARG A 28 7.40 -7.39 -5.14
N LEU A 29 6.71 -6.71 -4.22
CA LEU A 29 7.26 -5.56 -3.51
C LEU A 29 8.46 -5.95 -2.62
N SER A 30 9.48 -5.11 -2.61
CA SER A 30 10.58 -5.21 -1.63
C SER A 30 10.04 -4.99 -0.20
N LYS A 31 10.81 -5.35 0.83
CA LYS A 31 10.38 -5.13 2.23
C LYS A 31 10.16 -3.64 2.53
N ILE A 32 11.06 -2.77 2.06
CA ILE A 32 10.95 -1.33 2.29
C ILE A 32 9.77 -0.74 1.53
N ASP A 33 9.54 -1.16 0.28
CA ASP A 33 8.41 -0.65 -0.51
C ASP A 33 7.08 -1.14 0.05
N THR A 34 7.03 -2.39 0.56
CA THR A 34 5.86 -2.91 1.26
C THR A 34 5.49 -2.02 2.45
N LEU A 35 6.47 -1.62 3.27
CA LEU A 35 6.20 -0.77 4.43
C LEU A 35 5.78 0.65 4.03
N ARG A 36 6.43 1.23 3.02
CA ARG A 36 6.09 2.57 2.51
C ARG A 36 4.68 2.60 1.93
N LEU A 37 4.33 1.62 1.10
CA LEU A 37 3.00 1.54 0.50
C LEU A 37 1.92 1.21 1.55
N ALA A 38 2.19 0.36 2.53
CA ALA A 38 1.25 0.10 3.61
C ALA A 38 0.94 1.39 4.41
N LEU A 39 1.96 2.17 4.77
CA LEU A 39 1.76 3.45 5.45
C LEU A 39 0.95 4.42 4.60
N ALA A 40 1.35 4.62 3.33
CA ALA A 40 0.63 5.49 2.41
C ALA A 40 -0.83 5.07 2.22
N TYR A 41 -1.10 3.76 2.15
CA TYR A 41 -2.45 3.25 1.98
C TYR A 41 -3.32 3.45 3.23
N ILE A 42 -2.75 3.30 4.43
CA ILE A 42 -3.46 3.64 5.67
C ILE A 42 -3.83 5.12 5.69
N GLU A 43 -2.89 6.02 5.39
CA GLU A 43 -3.14 7.47 5.32
C GLU A 43 -4.20 7.82 4.27
N PHE A 44 -4.18 7.11 3.13
CA PHE A 44 -5.17 7.28 2.07
C PHE A 44 -6.57 6.88 2.52
N LEU A 45 -6.71 5.68 3.11
CA LEU A 45 -8.00 5.16 3.58
C LEU A 45 -8.56 5.98 4.73
N ASP A 46 -7.70 6.43 5.66
CA ASP A 46 -8.08 7.30 6.77
C ASP A 46 -8.64 8.62 6.22
N GLY A 47 -7.92 9.26 5.29
CA GLY A 47 -8.40 10.47 4.64
C GLY A 47 -9.72 10.28 3.89
N LEU A 48 -9.88 9.17 3.17
CA LEU A 48 -11.12 8.84 2.48
C LEU A 48 -12.28 8.65 3.45
N ALA A 49 -12.08 7.92 4.56
CA ALA A 49 -13.09 7.63 5.57
C ALA A 49 -13.62 8.88 6.30
N HIS A 50 -12.83 9.95 6.34
CA HIS A 50 -13.22 11.24 6.94
C HIS A 50 -13.84 12.22 5.92
N THR A 51 -14.09 11.78 4.69
CA THR A 51 -14.72 12.58 3.64
C THR A 51 -15.93 11.86 3.05
N ASN A 52 -16.85 12.60 2.44
CA ASN A 52 -17.94 12.04 1.63
C ASN A 52 -17.56 11.95 0.13
N LEU A 53 -16.27 11.91 -0.18
CA LEU A 53 -15.77 11.82 -1.54
C LEU A 53 -15.66 10.36 -1.97
N THR A 54 -15.92 10.10 -3.25
CA THR A 54 -15.51 8.83 -3.86
C THR A 54 -13.98 8.76 -3.97
N VAL A 55 -13.42 7.57 -4.17
CA VAL A 55 -11.97 7.36 -4.38
C VAL A 55 -11.40 8.28 -5.46
N HIS A 56 -12.07 8.35 -6.61
CA HIS A 56 -11.62 9.17 -7.74
C HIS A 56 -11.63 10.66 -7.41
N GLU A 57 -12.67 11.13 -6.74
CA GLU A 57 -12.76 12.53 -6.31
C GLU A 57 -11.71 12.86 -5.26
N TYR A 58 -11.48 11.98 -4.27
CA TYR A 58 -10.48 12.19 -3.22
C TYR A 58 -9.06 12.28 -3.80
N ILE A 59 -8.73 11.43 -4.78
CA ILE A 59 -7.45 11.48 -5.50
C ILE A 59 -7.31 12.79 -6.27
N ALA A 60 -8.36 13.22 -6.98
CA ALA A 60 -8.34 14.44 -7.77
C ALA A 60 -8.23 15.72 -6.90
N HIS A 61 -8.87 15.75 -5.74
CA HIS A 61 -8.87 16.91 -4.84
C HIS A 61 -7.63 16.99 -3.95
N SER A 62 -6.91 15.89 -3.73
CA SER A 62 -5.71 15.88 -2.88
C SER A 62 -4.42 16.07 -3.69
N PRO A 63 -3.67 17.17 -3.48
CA PRO A 63 -2.39 17.40 -4.17
C PRO A 63 -1.35 16.32 -3.89
N LYS A 64 -1.40 15.71 -2.69
CA LYS A 64 -0.49 14.65 -2.25
C LYS A 64 -0.63 13.38 -3.09
N TRP A 65 -1.86 13.02 -3.46
CA TRP A 65 -2.14 11.74 -4.14
C TRP A 65 -2.23 11.88 -5.66
N SER A 66 -2.58 13.08 -6.16
CA SER A 66 -2.71 13.35 -7.60
C SER A 66 -1.41 13.26 -8.40
N HIS A 67 -0.25 13.55 -7.79
CA HIS A 67 1.06 13.56 -8.47
C HIS A 67 2.02 12.46 -7.97
N SER A 68 1.60 11.63 -7.02
CA SER A 68 2.51 10.65 -6.42
C SER A 68 2.70 9.43 -7.33
N GLU A 69 3.95 9.15 -7.71
CA GLU A 69 4.32 7.91 -8.42
C GLU A 69 3.88 6.64 -7.65
N LEU A 70 3.74 6.77 -6.32
CA LEU A 70 3.27 5.71 -5.42
C LEU A 70 1.82 5.30 -5.68
N VAL A 71 0.91 6.25 -5.95
CA VAL A 71 -0.50 5.96 -6.26
C VAL A 71 -0.68 5.58 -7.72
N SER A 72 0.11 6.13 -8.65
CA SER A 72 0.10 5.67 -10.05
C SER A 72 0.51 4.20 -10.21
N SER A 73 1.11 3.59 -9.19
CA SER A 73 1.48 2.18 -9.12
C SER A 73 0.51 1.30 -8.30
N MET A 74 -0.62 1.86 -7.85
CA MET A 74 -1.66 1.16 -7.06
C MET A 74 -2.95 1.07 -7.88
#